data_AF-A0ABD6CGL5-F1
#
_entry.id   AF-A0ABD6CGL5-F1
#
_cell.length_a   1.000
_cell.length_b   1.000
_cell.length_c   1.000
_cell.angle_alpha   90.00
_cell.angle_beta   90.00
_cell.angle_gamma   90.00
#
_symmetry.space_group_name_H-M   'P 1'
#
loop_
_entity.id
_entity.type
_entity.pdbx_description
1 polymer ?
#
loop_
_entity_poly.entity_id
_entity_poly.type
_entity_poly.pdbx_seq_one_letter_code
_entity_poly.pdbx_strand_id
1 'polypeptide(L)'
;MSGSEDADDDRETPATPRAAIDHIETRATALRDEELTRALTRIEERGELTPKKRVVLAALADRLTSRLIDPPKAGLRAAADHDEDTTVTVALDLFSE
;
A
#
# COMPACT_ATOMS: atom_id res chain seq x y z
N MET A 1 6.26 -16.51 -44.24
CA MET A 1 4.93 -16.39 -43.59
C MET A 1 4.95 -17.23 -42.32
N SER A 2 5.43 -16.64 -41.23
CA SER A 2 5.42 -17.10 -39.84
C SER A 2 6.06 -15.94 -39.10
N GLY A 3 5.53 -15.36 -38.05
CA GLY A 3 4.33 -15.57 -37.28
C GLY A 3 4.46 -14.45 -36.24
N SER A 4 3.39 -13.68 -36.07
CA SER A 4 3.28 -12.58 -35.11
C SER A 4 3.64 -13.03 -33.70
N GLU A 5 4.61 -12.36 -33.08
CA GLU A 5 4.72 -12.22 -31.62
C GLU A 5 4.67 -10.73 -31.29
N ASP A 6 3.50 -10.15 -31.55
CA ASP A 6 2.96 -9.13 -30.65
C ASP A 6 2.46 -9.91 -29.43
N ALA A 7 3.20 -9.85 -28.34
CA ALA A 7 2.71 -10.18 -27.01
C ALA A 7 3.30 -9.15 -26.05
N ASP A 8 2.50 -8.09 -25.84
CA ASP A 8 2.37 -7.35 -24.59
C ASP A 8 3.30 -7.83 -23.47
N ASP A 9 4.43 -7.15 -23.30
CA ASP A 9 5.15 -7.11 -22.01
C ASP A 9 4.95 -5.74 -21.37
N ASP A 10 3.71 -5.23 -21.42
CA ASP A 10 3.25 -4.02 -20.74
C ASP A 10 2.82 -4.33 -19.29
N ARG A 11 3.48 -5.31 -18.65
CA ARG A 11 3.39 -5.52 -17.20
C ARG A 11 4.69 -5.02 -16.60
N GLU A 12 4.73 -3.72 -16.35
CA GLU A 12 5.81 -3.07 -15.60
C GLU A 12 5.85 -3.70 -14.20
N THR A 13 6.60 -4.78 -14.11
CA THR A 13 6.92 -5.52 -12.88
C THR A 13 7.56 -4.51 -11.95
N PRO A 14 7.29 -4.50 -10.64
CA PRO A 14 7.77 -3.44 -9.77
C PRO A 14 9.29 -3.53 -9.74
N ALA A 15 9.92 -2.57 -10.39
CA ALA A 15 11.35 -2.43 -10.44
C ALA A 15 11.85 -2.16 -9.01
N THR A 16 12.33 -3.20 -8.33
CA THR A 16 12.98 -3.21 -6.99
C THR A 16 12.05 -3.21 -5.76
N PRO A 17 12.48 -3.85 -4.65
CA PRO A 17 11.79 -3.83 -3.34
C PRO A 17 11.46 -2.42 -2.84
N ARG A 18 12.29 -1.43 -3.15
CA ARG A 18 12.05 -0.04 -2.78
C ARG A 18 10.82 0.53 -3.48
N ALA A 19 10.68 0.32 -4.79
CA ALA A 19 9.52 0.81 -5.54
C ALA A 19 8.23 0.17 -5.03
N ALA A 20 8.27 -1.13 -4.69
CA ALA A 20 7.14 -1.81 -4.07
C ALA A 20 6.77 -1.20 -2.71
N ILE A 21 7.76 -0.89 -1.85
CA ILE A 21 7.52 -0.19 -0.58
C ILE A 21 6.88 1.18 -0.81
N ASP A 22 7.41 1.97 -1.75
CA ASP A 22 6.89 3.31 -2.09
C ASP A 22 5.45 3.22 -2.62
N HIS A 23 5.14 2.19 -3.42
CA HIS A 23 3.80 1.90 -3.91
C HIS A 23 2.83 1.56 -2.76
N ILE A 24 3.22 0.66 -1.85
CA ILE A 24 2.44 0.29 -0.67
C ILE A 24 2.13 1.52 0.18
N GLU A 25 3.14 2.36 0.47
CA GLU A 25 2.96 3.56 1.29
C GLU A 25 2.01 4.58 0.62
N THR A 26 2.13 4.74 -0.69
CA THR A 26 1.26 5.61 -1.49
C THR A 26 -0.19 5.13 -1.46
N ARG A 27 -0.43 3.85 -1.76
CA ARG A 27 -1.79 3.27 -1.74
C ARG A 27 -2.40 3.31 -0.35
N ALA A 28 -1.63 2.95 0.67
CA ALA A 28 -2.07 2.93 2.05
C ALA A 28 -2.44 4.33 2.57
N THR A 29 -1.68 5.36 2.17
CA THR A 29 -1.98 6.77 2.46
C THR A 29 -3.28 7.19 1.79
N ALA A 30 -3.45 6.90 0.50
CA ALA A 30 -4.67 7.26 -0.24
C ALA A 30 -5.92 6.62 0.38
N LEU A 31 -5.86 5.31 0.69
CA LEU A 31 -6.98 4.59 1.32
C LEU A 31 -7.27 5.11 2.73
N ARG A 32 -6.23 5.38 3.54
CA ARG A 32 -6.39 5.97 4.87
C ARG A 32 -7.15 7.30 4.78
N ASP A 33 -6.75 8.17 3.87
CA ASP A 33 -7.32 9.52 3.75
C ASP A 33 -8.77 9.46 3.26
N GLU A 34 -9.08 8.57 2.31
CA GLU A 34 -10.43 8.31 1.83
C GLU A 34 -11.33 7.80 2.97
N GLU A 35 -10.89 6.79 3.71
CA GLU A 35 -11.67 6.20 4.80
C GLU A 35 -11.82 7.13 6.00
N LEU A 36 -10.78 7.88 6.34
CA LEU A 36 -10.85 8.90 7.38
C LEU A 36 -11.87 9.97 7.01
N THR A 37 -11.87 10.42 5.75
CA THR A 37 -12.85 11.38 5.25
C THR A 37 -14.27 10.80 5.35
N ARG A 38 -14.50 9.58 4.87
CA ARG A 38 -15.78 8.88 5.00
C ARG A 38 -16.25 8.78 6.44
N ALA A 39 -15.35 8.42 7.36
CA ALA A 39 -15.67 8.29 8.78
C ALA A 39 -16.02 9.64 9.41
N LEU A 40 -15.27 10.70 9.12
CA LEU A 40 -15.54 12.05 9.62
C LEU A 40 -16.88 12.57 9.12
N THR A 41 -17.20 12.40 7.83
CA THR A 41 -18.50 12.79 7.25
C THR A 41 -19.65 12.09 7.97
N ARG A 42 -19.58 10.76 8.16
CA ARG A 42 -20.64 10.01 8.86
C ARG A 42 -20.86 10.44 10.32
N ILE A 43 -19.81 10.91 11.00
CA ILE A 43 -19.90 11.41 12.37
C ILE A 43 -20.44 12.84 12.40
N GLU A 44 -20.07 13.65 11.41
CA GLU A 44 -20.59 15.02 11.23
C GLU A 44 -22.09 15.02 10.92
N GLU A 45 -22.58 14.11 10.08
CA GLU A 45 -24.01 13.92 9.79
C GLU A 45 -24.84 13.62 11.04
N ARG A 46 -24.22 13.04 12.07
CA ARG A 46 -24.85 12.75 13.37
C ARG A 46 -24.76 13.92 14.36
N GLY A 47 -24.11 15.02 13.98
CA GLY A 47 -23.84 16.16 14.87
C GLY A 47 -22.84 15.83 15.98
N GLU A 48 -22.09 14.73 15.85
CA GLU A 48 -21.23 14.20 16.91
C GLU A 48 -19.76 14.59 16.75
N LEU A 49 -19.39 15.24 15.64
CA LEU A 49 -18.00 15.54 15.32
C LEU A 49 -17.51 16.72 16.16
N THR A 50 -16.47 16.48 16.97
CA THR A 50 -15.77 17.51 17.72
C THR A 50 -14.33 17.64 17.24
N PRO A 51 -13.65 18.78 17.46
CA PRO A 51 -12.23 18.92 17.14
C PRO A 51 -11.36 17.83 17.76
N LYS A 52 -11.66 17.42 19.00
CA LYS A 52 -10.95 16.34 19.70
C LYS A 52 -11.16 15.00 19.00
N LYS A 53 -12.39 14.65 18.62
CA LYS A 53 -12.68 13.39 17.90
C LYS A 53 -11.97 13.35 16.54
N ARG A 54 -11.90 14.48 15.83
CA ARG A 54 -11.17 14.57 14.54
C ARG A 54 -9.70 14.18 14.71
N VAL A 55 -9.02 14.75 15.71
CA VAL A 55 -7.60 14.42 16.00
C VAL A 55 -7.43 12.95 16.40
N VAL A 56 -8.31 12.43 17.27
CA VAL A 56 -8.25 11.03 17.71
C VAL A 56 -8.45 10.05 16.56
N LEU A 57 -9.41 10.33 15.67
CA LEU A 57 -9.68 9.47 14.51
C LEU A 57 -8.55 9.51 13.49
N ALA A 58 -7.93 10.67 13.26
CA ALA A 58 -6.75 10.78 12.42
C ALA A 58 -5.59 9.93 12.98
N ALA A 59 -5.29 10.07 14.28
CA ALA A 59 -4.24 9.30 14.94
C ALA A 59 -4.53 7.78 14.94
N LEU A 60 -5.81 7.39 15.07
CA LEU A 60 -6.23 6.00 14.94
C LEU A 60 -6.01 5.48 13.51
N ALA A 61 -6.42 6.25 12.51
CA ALA A 61 -6.25 5.89 11.10
C ALA A 61 -4.77 5.69 10.76
N ASP A 62 -3.90 6.62 11.18
CA ASP A 62 -2.45 6.50 11.02
C ASP A 62 -1.91 5.22 11.66
N ARG A 63 -2.29 4.95 12.92
CA ARG A 63 -1.81 3.76 13.64
C ARG A 63 -2.25 2.46 13.00
N LEU A 64 -3.50 2.40 12.51
CA LEU A 64 -4.03 1.22 11.82
C LEU A 64 -3.27 1.00 10.51
N THR A 65 -3.08 2.06 9.73
CA THR A 65 -2.37 2.01 8.45
C THR A 65 -0.93 1.54 8.65
N SER A 66 -0.17 2.16 9.57
CA SER A 66 1.21 1.73 9.85
C SER A 66 1.28 0.26 10.24
N ARG A 67 0.43 -0.16 11.21
CA ARG A 67 0.42 -1.55 11.68
C ARG A 67 0.09 -2.55 10.57
N LEU A 68 -0.74 -2.16 9.60
CA LEU A 68 -1.11 -3.01 8.48
C LEU A 68 0.03 -3.16 7.47
N ILE A 69 0.75 -2.08 7.16
CA ILE A 69 1.78 -2.09 6.11
C ILE A 69 3.19 -2.43 6.61
N ASP A 70 3.45 -2.39 7.91
CA ASP A 70 4.78 -2.70 8.44
C ASP A 70 5.24 -4.13 8.13
N PRO A 71 4.42 -5.20 8.29
CA PRO A 71 4.81 -6.56 7.94
C PRO A 71 5.24 -6.75 6.47
N PRO A 72 4.46 -6.36 5.44
CA PRO A 72 4.88 -6.53 4.05
C PRO A 72 6.13 -5.72 3.70
N LYS A 73 6.27 -4.49 4.21
CA LYS A 73 7.50 -3.69 4.03
C LYS A 73 8.71 -4.38 4.66
N ALA A 74 8.55 -5.03 5.82
CA ALA A 74 9.63 -5.79 6.44
C ALA A 74 10.02 -7.01 5.61
N GLY A 75 9.04 -7.73 5.04
CA GLY A 75 9.28 -8.86 4.12
C GLY A 75 10.06 -8.45 2.88
N LEU A 76 9.68 -7.34 2.23
CA LEU A 76 10.40 -6.81 1.06
C LEU A 76 11.84 -6.41 1.37
N ARG A 77 12.10 -5.80 2.55
CA ARG A 77 13.46 -5.47 2.97
C ARG A 77 14.29 -6.73 3.22
N ALA A 78 13.73 -7.72 3.92
CA ALA A 78 14.41 -8.97 4.19
C ALA A 78 14.75 -9.72 2.89
N ALA A 79 13.84 -9.76 1.93
CA ALA A 79 14.10 -10.38 0.62
C ALA A 79 15.24 -9.67 -0.14
N ALA A 80 15.28 -8.33 -0.08
CA ALA A 80 16.36 -7.55 -0.67
C ALA A 80 17.73 -7.82 -0.03
N ASP A 81 17.77 -8.01 1.28
CA ASP A 81 19.02 -8.24 2.04
C ASP A 81 19.61 -9.65 1.80
N HIS A 82 18.78 -10.62 1.42
CA HIS A 82 19.19 -12.02 1.22
C HIS A 82 19.60 -12.38 -0.22
N ASP A 83 19.45 -11.45 -1.19
CA ASP A 83 19.82 -11.63 -2.62
C ASP A 83 19.25 -12.92 -3.25
N GLU A 84 18.14 -13.41 -2.71
CA GLU A 84 17.42 -14.55 -3.23
C GLU A 84 16.44 -14.05 -4.29
N ASP A 85 16.89 -14.00 -5.53
CA ASP A 85 16.16 -13.45 -6.69
C ASP A 85 14.72 -13.99 -6.78
N THR A 86 14.52 -15.30 -6.51
CA THR A 86 13.19 -15.93 -6.47
C THR A 86 12.32 -15.43 -5.31
N THR A 87 12.91 -15.20 -4.13
CA THR A 87 12.20 -14.68 -2.95
C THR A 87 11.81 -13.22 -3.16
N VAL A 88 12.67 -12.43 -3.83
CA VAL A 88 12.37 -11.05 -4.22
C VAL A 88 11.21 -10.99 -5.22
N THR A 89 11.23 -11.80 -6.29
CA THR A 89 10.13 -11.82 -7.28
C THR A 89 8.80 -12.20 -6.63
N VAL A 90 8.77 -13.25 -5.81
CA VAL A 90 7.52 -13.67 -5.13
C VAL A 90 7.00 -12.59 -4.17
N ALA A 91 7.90 -11.90 -3.47
CA ALA A 91 7.50 -10.80 -2.59
C ALA A 91 6.98 -9.59 -3.38
N LEU A 92 7.58 -9.29 -4.54
CA LEU A 92 7.11 -8.22 -5.42
C LEU A 92 5.72 -8.54 -5.98
N ASP A 93 5.49 -9.75 -6.50
CA ASP A 93 4.17 -10.18 -7.00
C ASP A 93 3.10 -10.10 -5.91
N LEU A 94 3.41 -10.54 -4.69
CA LEU A 94 2.46 -10.54 -3.59
C LEU A 94 2.05 -9.14 -3.12
N PHE A 95 2.95 -8.16 -3.23
CA PHE A 95 2.78 -6.86 -2.56
C PHE A 95 2.72 -5.64 -3.48
N SER A 96 2.82 -5.83 -4.80
CA SER A 96 2.90 -4.71 -5.74
C SER A 96 1.76 -4.62 -6.75
N GLU A 97 0.78 -5.54 -6.69
CA GLU A 97 -0.56 -5.36 -7.26
C GLU A 97 -1.38 -4.33 -6.45
#